data_AF-A0A662LUI1-F1
#
_entry.id   AF-A0A662LUI1-F1
#
_cell.length_a   1.000
_cell.length_b   1.000
_cell.length_c   1.000
_cell.angle_alpha   90.00
_cell.angle_beta   90.00
_cell.angle_gamma   90.00
#
_symmetry.space_group_name_H-M   'P 1'
#
loop_
_entity.id
_entity.type
_entity.pdbx_description
1 polymer ?
#
loop_
_entity_poly.entity_id
_entity_poly.type
_entity_poly.pdbx_seq_one_letter_code
_entity_poly.pdbx_strand_id
1 'polypeptide(L)'
;VNGKIHFIRIVDSNGQIKLLNEQFKVGKEYIGEYIWATIETMNQLLTIRYKDRDLTIRDIKKYNYEIIEDVFDSDFSIFKFG
;
A
#
# COMPACT_ATOMS: atom_id res chain seq x y z
N VAL A 1 5.29 -0.59 -17.24
CA VAL A 1 5.44 0.17 -15.97
C VAL A 1 5.02 -0.71 -14.80
N ASN A 2 5.81 -0.80 -13.70
CA ASN A 2 5.34 -1.51 -12.50
C ASN A 2 4.14 -0.75 -11.90
N GLY A 3 2.95 -1.35 -11.95
CA GLY A 3 1.73 -0.76 -11.42
C GLY A 3 1.86 -0.42 -9.93
N LYS A 4 1.47 0.80 -9.56
CA LYS A 4 1.47 1.28 -8.17
C LYS A 4 0.16 1.94 -7.85
N ILE A 5 -0.42 1.59 -6.71
CA ILE A 5 -1.63 2.22 -6.17
C ILE A 5 -1.27 2.85 -4.84
N HIS A 6 -1.48 4.15 -4.71
CA HIS A 6 -1.12 4.92 -3.54
C HIS A 6 -2.35 5.39 -2.77
N PHE A 7 -2.32 5.20 -1.45
CA PHE A 7 -3.38 5.59 -0.53
C PHE A 7 -2.81 6.42 0.61
N ILE A 8 -3.55 7.44 1.00
CA ILE A 8 -3.35 8.13 2.27
C ILE A 8 -4.48 7.69 3.20
N ARG A 9 -4.15 7.21 4.40
CA ARG A 9 -5.11 6.72 5.40
C ARG A 9 -4.72 7.19 6.79
N ILE A 10 -5.73 7.51 7.59
CA ILE A 10 -5.56 7.72 9.03
C ILE A 10 -5.55 6.36 9.74
N VAL A 11 -4.66 6.20 10.72
CA VAL A 11 -4.62 4.99 11.55
C VAL A 11 -5.73 5.05 12.60
N ASP A 12 -6.52 3.99 12.69
CA ASP A 12 -7.65 3.89 13.62
C ASP A 12 -7.20 3.70 15.07
N SER A 13 -8.17 3.67 16.00
CA SER A 13 -7.91 3.50 17.45
C SER A 13 -7.30 2.14 17.82
N ASN A 14 -7.31 1.16 16.91
CA ASN A 14 -6.70 -0.15 17.11
C ASN A 14 -5.27 -0.21 16.53
N GLY A 15 -4.76 0.89 15.96
CA GLY A 15 -3.45 0.93 15.32
C GLY A 15 -3.46 0.30 13.93
N GLN A 16 -4.59 0.32 13.23
CA GLN A 16 -4.80 -0.33 11.93
C GLN A 16 -5.24 0.66 10.85
N ILE A 17 -5.11 0.24 9.60
CA ILE A 17 -5.68 0.92 8.43
C ILE A 17 -6.53 -0.05 7.63
N LYS A 18 -7.56 0.47 6.95
CA LYS A 18 -8.38 -0.28 6.00
C LYS A 18 -8.05 0.11 4.56
N LEU A 19 -7.69 -0.86 3.74
CA LEU A 19 -7.38 -0.72 2.31
C LEU A 19 -8.11 -1.80 1.52
N LEU A 20 -8.86 -1.44 0.48
CA LEU A 20 -9.53 -2.39 -0.42
C LEU A 20 -10.32 -3.50 0.32
N ASN A 21 -11.00 -3.14 1.41
CA ASN A 21 -11.74 -4.02 2.33
C ASN A 21 -10.91 -4.93 3.26
N GLU A 22 -9.59 -4.90 3.17
CA GLU A 22 -8.67 -5.59 4.06
C GLU A 22 -8.18 -4.66 5.18
N GLN A 23 -7.73 -5.25 6.30
CA GLN A 23 -7.18 -4.54 7.45
C GLN A 23 -5.70 -4.85 7.63
N PHE A 24 -4.90 -3.81 7.83
CA PHE A 24 -3.46 -3.93 8.03
C PHE A 24 -3.04 -3.24 9.32
N LYS A 25 -2.27 -3.96 10.15
CA LYS A 25 -1.70 -3.40 11.38
C LYS A 25 -0.56 -2.44 11.04
N VAL A 26 -0.59 -1.24 11.58
CA VAL A 26 0.51 -0.27 11.43
C VAL A 26 1.34 -0.27 12.70
N GLY A 27 0.69 0.03 13.83
CA GLY A 27 1.30 0.22 15.14
C GLY A 27 0.44 1.17 15.98
N LYS A 28 0.45 1.01 17.31
CA LYS A 28 -0.34 1.88 18.20
C LYS A 28 0.26 3.28 18.34
N GLU A 29 1.56 3.39 18.10
CA GLU A 29 2.34 4.63 18.08
C GLU A 29 1.95 5.58 16.94
N TYR A 30 1.18 5.09 15.95
CA TYR A 30 0.71 5.87 14.81
C TYR A 30 -0.79 6.20 14.87
N ILE A 31 -1.50 5.88 15.96
CA ILE A 31 -2.96 6.13 16.08
C ILE A 31 -3.26 7.62 15.85
N GLY A 32 -4.21 7.91 14.96
CA GLY A 32 -4.61 9.27 14.60
C GLY A 32 -3.70 9.94 13.57
N GLU A 33 -2.56 9.33 13.23
CA GLU A 33 -1.64 9.86 12.22
C GLU A 33 -2.05 9.43 10.81
N TYR A 34 -1.70 10.25 9.82
CA TYR A 34 -1.82 9.89 8.41
C TYR A 34 -0.58 9.13 7.95
N ILE A 35 -0.80 7.98 7.32
CA ILE A 35 0.25 7.17 6.69
C ILE A 35 0.05 7.09 5.18
N TRP A 36 1.11 6.67 4.50
CA TRP A 36 1.12 6.38 3.07
C TRP A 36 1.21 4.89 2.84
N ALA A 37 0.19 4.30 2.21
CA ALA A 37 0.18 2.90 1.84
C ALA A 37 0.32 2.79 0.32
N THR A 38 1.34 2.08 -0.16
CA THR A 38 1.56 1.84 -1.59
C THR A 38 1.53 0.35 -1.87
N ILE A 39 0.62 -0.07 -2.74
CA ILE A 39 0.60 -1.42 -3.31
C ILE A 39 1.37 -1.39 -4.61
N GLU A 40 2.42 -2.20 -4.72
CA GLU A 40 3.16 -2.46 -5.96
C GLU A 40 2.63 -3.76 -6.54
N THR A 41 1.80 -3.67 -7.59
CA THR A 41 0.99 -4.80 -8.07
C THR A 41 1.82 -5.91 -8.66
N MET A 42 2.84 -5.58 -9.47
CA MET A 42 3.77 -6.57 -10.05
C MET A 42 4.56 -7.32 -8.97
N ASN A 43 4.92 -6.64 -7.89
CA ASN A 43 5.68 -7.22 -6.79
C ASN A 43 4.79 -7.85 -5.72
N GLN A 44 3.46 -7.72 -5.85
CA GLN A 44 2.47 -8.17 -4.87
C GLN A 44 2.86 -7.75 -3.45
N LEU A 45 3.21 -6.48 -3.29
CA LEU A 45 3.78 -5.94 -2.05
C LEU A 45 3.05 -4.66 -1.63
N LEU A 46 2.58 -4.63 -0.38
CA LEU A 46 2.11 -3.42 0.28
C LEU A 46 3.24 -2.86 1.15
N THR A 47 3.66 -1.63 0.86
CA THR A 47 4.58 -0.86 1.70
C THR A 47 3.84 0.28 2.38
N ILE A 48 3.96 0.35 3.71
CA ILE A 48 3.42 1.41 4.55
C ILE A 48 4.58 2.31 4.97
N ARG A 49 4.42 3.61 4.70
CA ARG A 49 5.38 4.66 5.00
C ARG A 49 4.76 5.71 5.89
N TYR A 50 5.60 6.34 6.69
CA TYR A 50 5.22 7.47 7.53
C TYR A 50 6.22 8.61 7.34
N LYS A 51 5.69 9.83 7.27
CA LYS A 51 6.49 11.04 7.25
C LYS A 51 6.65 11.52 8.69
N ASP A 52 7.86 11.41 9.22
CA ASP A 52 8.13 11.83 10.59
C ASP A 52 8.16 13.36 10.74
N ARG A 53 8.35 13.82 11.99
CA ARG A 53 8.39 15.26 12.33
C ARG A 53 9.56 15.98 11.67
N ASP A 54 10.63 15.25 11.35
CA ASP A 54 11.80 15.76 10.63
C ASP A 54 11.57 15.77 9.12
N LEU A 55 10.32 15.59 8.69
CA LEU A 55 9.86 15.54 7.30
C LEU A 55 10.47 14.40 6.48
N THR A 56 11.06 13.41 7.14
CA THR A 56 11.68 12.25 6.50
C THR A 56 10.65 11.13 6.34
N ILE A 57 10.57 10.59 5.14
CA ILE A 57 9.68 9.46 4.84
C ILE A 57 10.42 8.16 5.12
N ARG A 58 9.83 7.29 5.94
CA ARG A 58 10.40 5.99 6.31
C ARG A 58 9.41 4.87 6.03
N ASP A 59 9.91 3.76 5.51
CA ASP A 59 9.16 2.50 5.47
C ASP A 59 9.01 1.99 6.91
N ILE A 60 7.78 1.82 7.38
CA ILE A 60 7.48 1.37 8.75
C ILE A 60 6.92 -0.04 8.79
N LYS A 61 6.21 -0.48 7.75
CA LYS A 61 5.71 -1.85 7.60
C LYS A 61 5.71 -2.28 6.14
N LYS A 62 5.87 -3.58 5.93
CA LYS A 62 5.69 -4.25 4.63
C LYS A 62 4.85 -5.49 4.84
N TYR A 63 3.95 -5.74 3.89
CA TYR A 63 3.09 -6.90 3.85
C TYR A 63 3.15 -7.48 2.44
N ASN A 64 3.14 -8.80 2.33
CA ASN A 64 2.75 -9.43 1.07
C ASN A 64 1.30 -9.06 0.78
N TYR A 65 1.01 -8.75 -0.48
CA TYR A 65 -0.30 -8.34 -0.94
C TYR A 65 -0.67 -9.17 -2.16
N GLU A 66 -1.30 -10.32 -1.90
CA GLU A 66 -1.61 -11.31 -2.92
C GLU A 66 -2.71 -10.79 -3.85
N ILE A 67 -2.43 -10.83 -5.14
CA ILE A 67 -3.39 -10.56 -6.21
C ILE A 67 -3.60 -11.89 -6.92
N ILE A 68 -4.83 -12.38 -6.88
CA ILE A 68 -5.19 -13.72 -7.38
C ILE A 68 -5.05 -13.77 -8.90
N GLU A 69 -5.41 -12.68 -9.57
CA GLU A 69 -5.26 -12.54 -11.01
C GLU A 69 -3.79 -12.30 -11.39
N ASP A 70 -3.39 -12.88 -12.52
CA ASP A 70 -2.07 -12.61 -13.09
C ASP A 70 -1.94 -11.12 -13.41
N VAL A 71 -0.89 -10.51 -12.86
CA VAL A 71 -0.55 -9.10 -13.13
C VAL A 71 0.44 -9.05 -14.28
N PHE A 72 0.00 -8.48 -15.40
CA PHE A 72 0.83 -8.29 -16.59
C PHE A 72 1.15 -6.82 -16.80
N ASP A 73 2.32 -6.55 -17.39
CA ASP A 73 2.55 -5.25 -17.99
C ASP A 73 1.57 -5.07 -19.17
N SER A 74 1.03 -3.87 -19.33
CA SER A 74 0.11 -3.55 -20.42
C SER A 74 0.70 -3.85 -21.80
N ASP A 75 2.02 -3.75 -21.93
CA ASP A 75 2.74 -4.05 -23.17
C ASP A 75 2.66 -5.54 -23.56
N PHE A 76 2.38 -6.42 -22.59
CA PHE A 76 2.19 -7.87 -22.79
C PHE A 76 0.74 -8.32 -22.58
N SER A 77 -0.19 -7.37 -22.44
CA SER A 77 -1.61 -7.67 -22.24
C SER A 77 -2.20 -8.36 -23.48
N ILE A 78 -2.91 -9.46 -23.25
CA ILE A 78 -3.74 -10.13 -24.27
C ILE A 78 -4.99 -9.31 -24.64
N PHE A 79 -5.37 -8.36 -23.77
CA PHE A 79 -6.38 -7.36 -24.09
C PHE A 79 -5.70 -6.25 -24.87
N LYS A 80 -5.78 -6.33 -26.20
CA LYS A 80 -5.47 -5.18 -27.06
C LYS A 80 -6.54 -4.13 -26.82
N PHE A 81 -6.17 -3.00 -26.24
CA PHE A 81 -7.03 -1.83 -26.25
C PHE A 81 -7.23 -1.44 -27.73
N GLY A 82 -8.48 -1.51 -28.19
CA GLY A 82 -8.91 -1.05 -29.50
C GLY A 82 -9.04 0.46 -29.55
#